data_AF-A0A926CSI7-F1
#
_entry.id   AF-A0A926CSI7-F1
#
_cell.length_a   1.000
_cell.length_b   1.000
_cell.length_c   1.000
_cell.angle_alpha   90.00
_cell.angle_beta   90.00
_cell.angle_gamma   90.00
#
_symmetry.space_group_name_H-M   'P 1'
#
loop_
_entity.id
_entity.type
_entity.pdbx_description
1 polymer ?
#
loop_
_entity_poly.entity_id
_entity_poly.type
_entity_poly.pdbx_seq_one_letter_code
_entity_poly.pdbx_strand_id
1 'polypeptide(L)'
;MTHLNRYTLLSYALIAFALVLAAAVFISTFQRLPTEGTRLGIDNIFYALENWDIQYSPTGRDGLKNPPWSVLPLIPIGTLLERKAAWGLLVFLTIGITILSVPQFRPRWRYWLAVFLAVVSFPSLRNIADANLEGILIAGVLLVMAGFNRKNPLILALGVLVATIKPQSVSLMMIVLAVYVLQTWSVRNWLTCGVMTAAVVIAAML
;
A
#
# COMPACT_ATOMS: atom_id res chain seq x y z
N MET A 1 15.21 20.31 17.70
CA MET A 1 15.38 20.20 16.24
C MET A 1 16.86 20.13 15.96
N THR A 2 17.36 18.94 15.62
CA THR A 2 18.77 18.72 15.29
C THR A 2 19.07 19.40 13.96
N HIS A 3 20.12 20.24 13.89
CA HIS A 3 20.61 20.77 12.62
C HIS A 3 21.02 19.59 11.73
N LEU A 4 20.16 19.23 10.78
CA LEU A 4 20.49 18.27 9.74
C LEU A 4 21.75 18.80 9.03
N ASN A 5 22.82 18.03 9.11
CA ASN A 5 24.07 18.33 8.44
C ASN A 5 23.77 18.54 6.94
N ARG A 6 24.33 19.59 6.32
CA ARG A 6 24.09 19.91 4.90
C ARG A 6 24.32 18.69 3.98
N TYR A 7 25.30 17.86 4.31
CA TYR A 7 25.58 16.60 3.59
C TYR A 7 24.47 15.56 3.70
N THR A 8 23.80 15.47 4.86
CA THR A 8 22.67 14.57 5.07
C THR A 8 21.45 15.03 4.28
N LEU A 9 21.16 16.34 4.27
CA LEU A 9 20.08 16.91 3.46
C LEU A 9 20.33 16.65 1.96
N LEU A 10 21.55 16.91 1.49
CA LEU A 10 21.93 16.68 0.11
C LEU A 10 21.84 15.19 -0.28
N SER A 11 22.21 14.29 0.64
CA SER A 11 22.05 12.84 0.43
C SER A 11 20.59 12.43 0.26
N TYR A 12 19.69 12.93 1.11
CA TYR A 12 18.26 12.66 0.97
C TYR A 12 17.68 13.26 -0.30
N ALA A 13 18.09 14.48 -0.67
CA ALA A 13 17.66 15.12 -1.91
C ALA A 13 18.09 14.31 -3.14
N LEU A 14 19.34 13.82 -3.17
CA LEU A 14 19.83 12.96 -4.25
C LEU A 14 19.09 11.63 -4.32
N ILE A 15 18.81 10.99 -3.18
CA ILE A 15 18.02 9.75 -3.14
C ILE A 15 16.60 10.00 -3.65
N ALA A 16 15.94 11.07 -3.20
CA ALA A 16 14.61 11.43 -3.65
C ALA A 16 14.58 11.70 -5.16
N PHE A 17 15.55 12.47 -5.66
CA PHE A 17 15.70 12.73 -7.10
C PHE A 17 15.91 11.44 -7.90
N ALA A 18 16.79 10.55 -7.45
CA ALA A 18 17.04 9.27 -8.10
C ALA A 18 15.78 8.38 -8.13
N LEU A 19 14.99 8.37 -7.05
CA LEU A 19 13.72 7.63 -6.99
C LEU A 19 12.67 8.20 -7.94
N VAL A 20 12.53 9.53 -7.99
CA VAL A 20 11.61 10.20 -8.92
C VAL A 20 12.02 9.93 -10.37
N LEU A 21 13.32 10.02 -10.68
CA LEU A 21 13.84 9.73 -12.00
C LEU A 21 13.61 8.26 -12.39
N ALA A 22 13.87 7.32 -11.47
CA ALA A 22 13.61 5.90 -11.69
C ALA A 22 12.13 5.62 -11.94
N ALA A 23 11.24 6.24 -11.16
CA ALA A 23 9.79 6.13 -11.37
C ALA A 23 9.38 6.70 -12.73
N ALA A 24 9.88 7.89 -13.11
CA ALA A 24 9.57 8.52 -14.39
C ALA A 24 10.03 7.67 -15.59
N VAL A 25 11.25 7.13 -15.55
CA VAL A 25 11.79 6.25 -16.59
C VAL A 25 11.00 4.94 -16.66
N PHE A 26 10.68 4.34 -15.51
CA PHE A 26 9.89 3.12 -15.43
C PHE A 26 8.50 3.32 -16.02
N ILE A 27 7.79 4.36 -15.58
CA ILE A 27 6.43 4.67 -16.04
C ILE A 27 6.43 4.98 -17.54
N SER A 28 7.37 5.79 -18.03
CA SER A 28 7.48 6.09 -19.47
C SER A 28 7.73 4.84 -20.32
N THR A 29 8.49 3.88 -19.79
CA THR A 29 8.71 2.59 -20.45
C THR A 29 7.43 1.74 -20.41
N PHE A 30 6.77 1.70 -19.24
CA PHE A 30 5.55 0.93 -19.01
C PHE A 30 4.38 1.39 -19.89
N GLN A 31 4.25 2.69 -20.15
CA GLN A 31 3.22 3.25 -21.03
C GLN A 31 3.27 2.71 -22.47
N ARG A 32 4.42 2.16 -22.90
CA ARG A 32 4.59 1.55 -24.23
C ARG A 32 4.05 0.12 -24.30
N LEU A 33 3.71 -0.48 -23.15
CA LEU A 33 3.15 -1.82 -23.09
C LEU A 33 1.63 -1.79 -23.36
N PRO A 34 1.07 -2.83 -24.00
CA PRO A 34 -0.37 -2.96 -24.21
C PRO A 34 -1.04 -3.45 -22.91
N THR A 35 -1.24 -2.54 -21.95
CA THR A 35 -1.77 -2.87 -20.62
C THR A 35 -3.27 -2.61 -20.48
N GLU A 36 -3.87 -1.85 -21.39
CA GLU A 36 -5.29 -1.45 -21.35
C GLU A 36 -6.19 -2.47 -22.06
N GLY A 37 -7.46 -2.52 -21.66
CA GLY A 37 -8.48 -3.35 -22.31
C GLY A 37 -8.37 -4.82 -21.92
N THR A 38 -7.64 -5.10 -20.85
CA THR A 38 -7.56 -6.43 -20.27
C THR A 38 -8.73 -6.60 -19.29
N ARG A 39 -9.21 -7.83 -19.07
CA ARG A 39 -10.24 -8.10 -18.04
C ARG A 39 -9.66 -8.06 -16.62
N LEU A 40 -8.60 -7.27 -16.39
CA LEU A 40 -7.91 -7.17 -15.11
C LEU A 40 -8.68 -6.26 -14.17
N GLY A 41 -8.68 -6.60 -12.88
CA GLY A 41 -9.57 -5.99 -11.89
C GLY A 41 -9.35 -4.49 -11.70
N ILE A 42 -8.15 -3.98 -11.97
CA ILE A 42 -7.83 -2.57 -11.73
C ILE A 42 -8.31 -1.62 -12.85
N ASP A 43 -8.45 -2.10 -14.09
CA ASP A 43 -9.02 -1.29 -15.18
C ASP A 43 -10.46 -0.88 -14.83
N ASN A 44 -11.21 -1.79 -14.21
CA ASN A 44 -12.56 -1.51 -13.71
C ASN A 44 -12.53 -0.50 -12.56
N ILE A 45 -11.53 -0.55 -11.68
CA ILE A 45 -11.39 0.41 -10.58
C ILE A 45 -11.12 1.81 -11.14
N PHE A 46 -10.22 1.94 -12.13
CA PHE A 46 -9.95 3.24 -12.75
C PHE A 46 -11.13 3.77 -13.55
N TYR A 47 -11.85 2.90 -14.27
CA TYR A 47 -13.08 3.30 -14.96
C TYR A 47 -14.16 3.79 -13.99
N ALA A 48 -14.33 3.08 -12.86
CA ALA A 48 -15.24 3.49 -11.80
C ALA A 48 -14.83 4.84 -11.16
N LEU A 49 -13.53 5.04 -10.95
CA LEU A 49 -12.98 6.31 -10.44
C LEU A 49 -13.19 7.48 -11.40
N GLU A 50 -12.94 7.29 -12.69
CA GLU A 50 -13.10 8.32 -13.72
C GLU A 50 -14.55 8.79 -13.84
N ASN A 51 -15.51 7.86 -13.73
CA ASN A 51 -16.94 8.15 -13.81
C ASN A 51 -17.58 8.45 -12.45
N TRP A 52 -16.81 8.45 -11.36
CA TRP A 52 -17.30 8.53 -9.98
C TRP A 52 -18.38 7.49 -9.63
N ASP A 53 -18.42 6.36 -10.36
CA ASP A 53 -19.33 5.22 -10.13
C ASP A 53 -18.62 4.12 -9.34
N ILE A 54 -18.19 4.44 -8.12
CA ILE A 54 -17.45 3.51 -7.27
C ILE A 54 -18.43 2.52 -6.62
N GLN A 55 -18.46 1.31 -7.15
CA GLN A 55 -19.29 0.24 -6.60
C GLN A 55 -18.54 -0.54 -5.51
N TYR A 56 -18.92 -0.31 -4.26
CA TYR A 56 -18.37 -1.03 -3.10
C TYR A 56 -19.01 -2.40 -2.85
N SER A 57 -20.13 -2.67 -3.52
CA SER A 57 -20.78 -3.97 -3.49
C SER A 57 -20.58 -4.64 -4.85
N PRO A 58 -20.18 -5.93 -4.89
CA PRO A 58 -20.10 -6.65 -6.15
C PRO A 58 -21.47 -6.67 -6.82
N THR A 59 -21.48 -6.63 -8.16
CA THR A 59 -22.67 -6.81 -8.98
C THR A 59 -23.18 -8.25 -8.86
N GLY A 60 -23.87 -8.54 -7.75
CA GLY A 60 -24.38 -9.87 -7.36
C GLY A 60 -24.60 -9.96 -5.84
N ARG A 61 -25.54 -10.80 -5.39
CA ARG A 61 -25.89 -10.92 -3.95
C ARG A 61 -24.78 -11.58 -3.09
N ASP A 62 -23.74 -12.15 -3.69
CA ASP A 62 -22.87 -13.14 -3.03
C ASP A 62 -21.37 -12.78 -2.94
N GLY A 63 -21.00 -11.50 -3.02
CA GLY A 63 -19.59 -11.11 -2.88
C GLY A 63 -19.32 -10.20 -1.67
N LEU A 64 -18.08 -10.29 -1.17
CA LEU A 64 -17.63 -9.45 -0.06
C LEU A 64 -17.52 -7.99 -0.51
N LYS A 65 -18.08 -7.09 0.30
CA LYS A 65 -18.04 -5.66 0.04
C LYS A 65 -16.61 -5.14 0.18
N ASN A 66 -16.20 -4.29 -0.76
CA ASN A 66 -14.97 -3.53 -0.64
C ASN A 66 -15.18 -2.43 0.41
N PRO A 67 -14.24 -2.22 1.34
CA PRO A 67 -14.36 -1.14 2.30
C PRO A 67 -14.36 0.23 1.62
N PRO A 68 -15.16 1.20 2.07
CA PRO A 68 -15.19 2.53 1.47
C PRO A 68 -13.83 3.23 1.41
N TRP A 69 -12.99 3.03 2.43
CA TRP A 69 -11.64 3.62 2.46
C TRP A 69 -10.65 2.98 1.48
N SER A 70 -10.98 1.85 0.85
CA SER A 70 -10.11 1.17 -0.12
C SER A 70 -9.80 2.02 -1.35
N VAL A 71 -10.68 2.98 -1.67
CA VAL A 71 -10.49 3.89 -2.81
C VAL A 71 -9.56 5.05 -2.49
N LEU A 72 -9.44 5.46 -1.22
CA LEU A 72 -8.72 6.67 -0.83
C LEU A 72 -7.26 6.71 -1.32
N PRO A 73 -6.47 5.62 -1.22
CA PRO A 73 -5.10 5.60 -1.76
C PRO A 73 -5.05 5.70 -3.28
N LEU A 74 -6.14 5.34 -3.97
CA LEU A 74 -6.22 5.29 -5.43
C LEU A 74 -6.71 6.59 -6.04
N ILE A 75 -7.50 7.41 -5.33
CA ILE A 75 -7.98 8.71 -5.81
C ILE A 75 -6.86 9.58 -6.41
N PRO A 76 -5.74 9.87 -5.72
CA PRO A 76 -4.70 10.73 -6.27
C PRO A 76 -4.03 10.11 -7.51
N ILE A 77 -4.00 8.78 -7.61
CA ILE A 77 -3.38 8.07 -8.73
C ILE A 77 -4.33 8.05 -9.94
N GLY A 78 -5.60 7.71 -9.71
CA GLY A 78 -6.60 7.54 -10.77
C GLY A 78 -7.16 8.85 -11.33
N THR A 79 -7.04 9.97 -10.60
CA THR A 79 -7.55 11.28 -11.06
C THR A 79 -6.47 12.20 -11.64
N LEU A 80 -5.20 12.05 -11.21
CA LEU A 80 -4.11 12.95 -11.63
C LEU A 80 -3.28 12.38 -12.80
N LEU A 81 -3.35 11.08 -13.05
CA LEU A 81 -2.51 10.40 -14.05
C LEU A 81 -3.37 9.71 -15.11
N GLU A 82 -2.83 9.64 -16.33
CA GLU A 82 -3.37 8.76 -17.37
C GLU A 82 -3.34 7.30 -16.90
N ARG A 83 -4.33 6.49 -17.33
CA ARG A 83 -4.49 5.10 -16.87
C ARG A 83 -3.21 4.26 -16.97
N LYS A 84 -2.49 4.31 -18.09
CA LYS A 84 -1.20 3.60 -18.24
C LYS A 84 -0.14 4.08 -17.26
N ALA A 85 -0.10 5.39 -16.97
CA ALA A 85 0.84 5.94 -16.00
C ALA A 85 0.47 5.52 -14.57
N ALA A 86 -0.82 5.53 -14.24
CA ALA A 86 -1.34 5.03 -12.97
C ALA A 86 -0.98 3.55 -12.74
N TRP A 87 -1.15 2.70 -13.77
CA TRP A 87 -0.71 1.31 -13.77
C TRP A 87 0.80 1.17 -13.52
N GLY A 88 1.61 1.87 -14.32
CA GLY A 88 3.07 1.83 -14.18
C GLY A 88 3.52 2.28 -12.79
N LEU A 89 2.88 3.30 -12.23
CA LEU A 89 3.15 3.78 -10.88
C LEU A 89 2.79 2.73 -9.83
N LEU A 90 1.63 2.09 -9.92
CA LEU A 90 1.23 1.05 -8.96
C LEU A 90 2.13 -0.18 -9.01
N VAL A 91 2.55 -0.60 -10.21
CA VAL A 91 3.55 -1.67 -10.37
C VAL A 91 4.87 -1.25 -9.73
N PHE A 92 5.35 -0.04 -10.02
CA PHE A 92 6.59 0.49 -9.45
C PHE A 92 6.54 0.53 -7.92
N LEU A 93 5.45 1.04 -7.35
CA LEU A 93 5.23 1.07 -5.91
C LEU A 93 5.17 -0.33 -5.31
N THR A 94 4.48 -1.27 -5.96
CA THR A 94 4.38 -2.66 -5.51
C THR A 94 5.75 -3.34 -5.46
N ILE A 95 6.58 -3.17 -6.49
CA ILE A 95 7.96 -3.68 -6.51
C ILE A 95 8.75 -3.02 -5.37
N GLY A 96 8.70 -1.70 -5.23
CA GLY A 96 9.41 -0.97 -4.18
C GLY A 96 9.03 -1.43 -2.78
N ILE A 97 7.73 -1.55 -2.50
CA ILE A 97 7.21 -2.04 -1.22
C ILE A 97 7.62 -3.49 -0.98
N THR A 98 7.60 -4.34 -2.01
CA THR A 98 8.06 -5.72 -1.90
C THR A 98 9.53 -5.77 -1.51
N ILE A 99 10.39 -4.98 -2.14
CA ILE A 99 11.82 -4.85 -1.78
C ILE A 99 11.99 -4.39 -0.33
N LEU A 100 11.20 -3.39 0.10
CA LEU A 100 11.24 -2.87 1.47
C LEU A 100 10.73 -3.87 2.52
N SER A 101 9.84 -4.78 2.12
CA SER A 101 9.31 -5.82 3.00
C SER A 101 10.31 -6.94 3.30
N VAL A 102 11.34 -7.09 2.46
CA VAL A 102 12.37 -8.12 2.65
C VAL A 102 13.29 -7.70 3.80
N PRO A 103 13.40 -8.50 4.88
CA PRO A 103 14.28 -8.18 6.00
C PRO A 103 15.75 -8.14 5.57
N GLN A 104 16.51 -7.22 6.16
CA GLN A 104 17.92 -7.04 5.82
C GLN A 104 18.78 -8.15 6.44
N PHE A 105 19.49 -8.90 5.59
CA PHE A 105 20.40 -9.97 6.01
C PHE A 105 21.87 -9.63 5.74
N ARG A 106 22.77 -10.19 6.56
CA ARG A 106 24.21 -10.27 6.25
C ARG A 106 24.58 -11.73 5.94
N PRO A 107 25.45 -11.99 4.95
CA PRO A 107 26.08 -11.05 4.01
C PRO A 107 25.10 -10.45 2.97
N ARG A 108 25.47 -9.28 2.40
CA ARG A 108 24.60 -8.48 1.50
C ARG A 108 24.09 -9.25 0.27
N TRP A 109 24.84 -10.21 -0.25
CA TRP A 109 24.38 -11.01 -1.40
C TRP A 109 23.14 -11.84 -1.07
N ARG A 110 22.98 -12.33 0.18
CA ARG A 110 21.78 -13.07 0.60
C ARG A 110 20.55 -12.19 0.63
N TYR A 111 20.70 -10.92 1.02
CA TYR A 111 19.62 -9.94 0.95
C TYR A 111 19.17 -9.73 -0.50
N TRP A 112 20.10 -9.47 -1.42
CA TRP A 112 19.75 -9.28 -2.84
C TRP A 112 19.18 -10.53 -3.50
N LEU A 113 19.65 -11.72 -3.12
CA LEU A 113 19.06 -12.97 -3.57
C LEU A 113 17.62 -13.11 -3.04
N ALA A 114 17.37 -12.82 -1.76
CA ALA A 114 16.03 -12.86 -1.19
C ALA A 114 15.09 -11.84 -1.85
N VAL A 115 15.58 -10.62 -2.13
CA VAL A 115 14.84 -9.60 -2.90
C VAL A 115 14.51 -10.11 -4.30
N PHE A 116 15.48 -10.65 -5.02
CA PHE A 116 15.28 -11.20 -6.35
C PHE A 116 14.24 -12.32 -6.34
N LEU A 117 14.37 -13.29 -5.43
CA LEU A 117 13.43 -14.39 -5.28
C LEU A 117 12.02 -13.88 -4.91
N ALA A 118 11.91 -12.88 -4.03
CA ALA A 118 10.63 -12.30 -3.65
C ALA A 118 9.95 -11.61 -4.84
N VAL A 119 10.67 -10.76 -5.59
CA VAL A 119 10.12 -10.01 -6.73
C VAL A 119 9.77 -10.92 -7.91
N VAL A 120 10.58 -11.94 -8.19
CA VAL A 120 10.40 -12.88 -9.31
C VAL A 120 9.52 -14.08 -8.95
N SER A 121 9.12 -14.21 -7.68
CA SER A 121 8.18 -15.26 -7.27
C SER A 121 6.86 -15.14 -8.04
N PHE A 122 6.25 -16.29 -8.33
CA PHE A 122 4.97 -16.33 -9.04
C PHE A 122 3.89 -15.42 -8.42
N PRO A 123 3.68 -15.38 -7.08
CA PRO A 123 2.71 -14.46 -6.48
C PRO A 123 3.02 -12.98 -6.76
N SER A 124 4.29 -12.57 -6.68
CA SER A 124 4.70 -11.19 -6.95
C SER A 124 4.52 -10.82 -8.42
N LEU A 125 4.92 -11.71 -9.33
CA LEU A 125 4.71 -11.51 -10.76
C LEU A 125 3.22 -11.44 -11.11
N ARG A 126 2.39 -12.27 -10.47
CA ARG A 126 0.93 -12.23 -10.63
C ARG A 126 0.36 -10.90 -10.14
N ASN A 127 0.78 -10.42 -8.96
CA ASN A 127 0.37 -9.12 -8.42
C ASN A 127 0.77 -7.97 -9.33
N ILE A 128 1.97 -8.03 -9.93
CA ILE A 128 2.45 -7.04 -10.91
C ILE A 128 1.61 -7.09 -12.18
N ALA A 129 1.37 -8.30 -12.72
CA ALA A 129 0.62 -8.48 -13.96
C ALA A 129 -0.83 -8.01 -13.81
N ASP A 130 -1.45 -8.21 -12.64
CA ASP A 130 -2.81 -7.77 -12.34
C ASP A 130 -2.89 -6.31 -11.84
N ALA A 131 -1.73 -5.65 -11.64
CA ALA A 131 -1.56 -4.45 -10.81
C ALA A 131 -2.48 -4.44 -9.59
N ASN A 132 -2.41 -5.54 -8.85
CA ASN A 132 -3.32 -5.80 -7.76
C ASN A 132 -2.92 -4.99 -6.51
N LEU A 133 -3.87 -4.72 -5.61
CA LEU A 133 -3.67 -3.83 -4.45
C LEU A 133 -2.78 -4.42 -3.34
N GLU A 134 -2.15 -5.57 -3.58
CA GLU A 134 -1.33 -6.33 -2.65
C GLU A 134 -0.11 -5.52 -2.22
N GLY A 135 0.47 -4.72 -3.12
CA GLY A 135 1.54 -3.79 -2.76
C GLY A 135 1.09 -2.82 -1.66
N ILE A 136 -0.09 -2.23 -1.81
CA ILE A 136 -0.67 -1.31 -0.81
C ILE A 136 -0.97 -2.05 0.49
N LEU A 137 -1.52 -3.27 0.41
CA LEU A 137 -1.74 -4.11 1.59
C LEU A 137 -0.43 -4.38 2.34
N ILE A 138 0.63 -4.78 1.65
CA ILE A 138 1.94 -5.06 2.26
C ILE A 138 2.48 -3.79 2.94
N ALA A 139 2.34 -2.62 2.30
CA ALA A 139 2.70 -1.34 2.94
C ALA A 139 1.88 -1.09 4.21
N GLY A 140 0.58 -1.39 4.19
CA GLY A 140 -0.28 -1.34 5.38
C GLY A 140 0.22 -2.24 6.51
N VAL A 141 0.60 -3.49 6.19
CA VAL A 141 1.16 -4.43 7.17
C VAL A 141 2.48 -3.90 7.75
N LEU A 142 3.37 -3.36 6.92
CA LEU A 142 4.63 -2.75 7.39
C LEU A 142 4.36 -1.55 8.32
N LEU A 143 3.36 -0.71 7.99
CA LEU A 143 2.92 0.38 8.85
C LEU A 143 2.32 -0.11 10.17
N VAL A 144 1.52 -1.18 10.16
CA VAL A 144 1.01 -1.83 11.38
C VAL A 144 2.18 -2.26 12.26
N MET A 145 3.16 -2.97 11.71
CA MET A 145 4.33 -3.43 12.46
C MET A 145 5.13 -2.24 13.03
N ALA A 146 5.35 -1.20 12.22
CA ALA A 146 6.06 0.00 12.66
C ALA A 146 5.30 0.76 13.77
N GLY A 147 3.98 0.92 13.62
CA GLY A 147 3.10 1.56 14.59
C GLY A 147 3.04 0.78 15.90
N PHE A 148 2.89 -0.55 15.81
CA PHE A 148 2.90 -1.46 16.94
C PHE A 148 4.22 -1.37 17.74
N ASN A 149 5.35 -1.55 17.06
CA ASN A 149 6.67 -1.54 17.69
C ASN A 149 7.05 -0.19 18.32
N ARG A 150 6.62 0.92 17.72
CA ARG A 150 6.89 2.29 18.22
C ARG A 150 5.87 2.76 19.25
N LYS A 151 4.87 1.94 19.60
CA LYS A 151 3.72 2.34 20.44
C LYS A 151 3.02 3.62 19.95
N ASN A 152 2.97 3.84 18.63
CA ASN A 152 2.43 5.05 18.01
C ASN A 152 1.01 4.77 17.45
N PRO A 153 -0.06 5.29 18.07
CA PRO A 153 -1.43 5.00 17.68
C PRO A 153 -1.80 5.54 16.30
N LEU A 154 -1.20 6.64 15.85
CA LEU A 154 -1.49 7.25 14.56
C LEU A 154 -0.94 6.40 13.40
N ILE A 155 0.32 5.97 13.53
CA ILE A 155 0.94 5.08 12.52
C ILE A 155 0.20 3.74 12.49
N LEU A 156 -0.21 3.22 13.65
CA LEU A 156 -0.97 1.99 13.73
C LEU A 156 -2.35 2.12 13.06
N ALA A 157 -3.10 3.18 13.35
CA ALA A 157 -4.41 3.43 12.73
C ALA A 157 -4.31 3.55 11.21
N LEU A 158 -3.32 4.30 10.71
CA LEU A 158 -3.03 4.40 9.28
C LEU A 158 -2.70 3.03 8.68
N GLY A 159 -1.84 2.26 9.34
CA GLY A 159 -1.49 0.91 8.91
C GLY A 159 -2.71 -0.02 8.87
N VAL A 160 -3.59 0.03 9.87
CA VAL A 160 -4.82 -0.75 9.91
C VAL A 160 -5.74 -0.38 8.74
N LEU A 161 -5.97 0.91 8.49
CA LEU A 161 -6.81 1.38 7.37
C LEU A 161 -6.24 0.93 6.02
N VAL A 162 -4.94 1.09 5.81
CA VAL A 162 -4.26 0.70 4.57
C VAL A 162 -4.20 -0.82 4.39
N ALA A 163 -3.97 -1.59 5.45
CA ALA A 163 -3.94 -3.05 5.37
C ALA A 163 -5.35 -3.63 5.13
N THR A 164 -6.38 -3.01 5.72
CA THR A 164 -7.76 -3.48 5.61
C THR A 164 -8.46 -3.09 4.32
N ILE A 165 -7.78 -2.48 3.33
CA ILE A 165 -8.37 -2.27 1.99
C ILE A 165 -8.83 -3.59 1.34
N LYS A 166 -8.20 -4.70 1.74
CA LYS A 166 -8.61 -6.08 1.43
C LYS A 166 -8.76 -6.84 2.75
N PRO A 167 -9.91 -6.73 3.45
CA PRO A 167 -10.07 -7.28 4.78
C PRO A 167 -9.85 -8.79 4.78
N GLN A 168 -10.26 -9.49 3.71
CA GLN A 168 -10.12 -10.96 3.59
C GLN A 168 -8.68 -11.45 3.75
N SER A 169 -7.72 -10.65 3.30
CA SER A 169 -6.30 -10.99 3.34
C SER A 169 -5.65 -10.72 4.71
N VAL A 170 -6.28 -9.93 5.57
CA VAL A 170 -5.69 -9.48 6.85
C VAL A 170 -6.56 -9.73 8.08
N SER A 171 -7.79 -10.25 7.95
CA SER A 171 -8.73 -10.43 9.07
C SER A 171 -8.11 -11.14 10.26
N LEU A 172 -7.44 -12.28 10.04
CA LEU A 172 -6.80 -13.03 11.13
C LEU A 172 -5.68 -12.23 11.80
N MET A 173 -4.86 -11.54 11.00
CA MET A 173 -3.80 -10.66 11.52
C MET A 173 -4.40 -9.53 12.36
N MET A 174 -5.53 -8.94 11.96
CA MET A 174 -6.19 -7.85 12.70
C MET A 174 -6.74 -8.32 14.05
N ILE A 175 -7.29 -9.53 14.13
CA ILE A 175 -7.74 -10.13 15.39
C ILE A 175 -6.56 -10.31 16.34
N VAL A 176 -5.46 -10.91 15.84
CA VAL A 176 -4.24 -11.10 16.63
C VAL A 176 -3.69 -9.75 17.10
N LEU A 177 -3.56 -8.78 16.20
CA LEU A 177 -3.10 -7.43 16.52
C LEU A 177 -3.95 -6.78 17.61
N ALA A 178 -5.29 -6.87 17.52
CA ALA A 178 -6.19 -6.30 18.51
C ALA A 178 -5.93 -6.89 19.91
N VAL A 179 -5.78 -8.22 20.02
CA VAL A 179 -5.43 -8.88 21.28
C VAL A 179 -4.10 -8.37 21.83
N TYR A 180 -3.05 -8.32 21.01
CA TYR A 180 -1.73 -7.84 21.43
C TYR A 180 -1.76 -6.37 21.87
N VAL A 181 -2.47 -5.50 21.14
CA VAL A 181 -2.63 -4.08 21.50
C VAL A 181 -3.33 -3.94 22.84
N LEU A 182 -4.45 -4.65 23.05
CA LEU A 182 -5.18 -4.61 24.32
C LEU A 182 -4.35 -5.13 25.51
N GLN A 183 -3.46 -6.09 25.30
CA GLN A 183 -2.60 -6.65 26.34
C GLN A 183 -1.37 -5.78 26.65
N THR A 184 -0.82 -5.06 25.67
CA THR A 184 0.52 -4.46 25.80
C THR A 184 0.54 -2.92 25.78
N TRP A 185 -0.55 -2.28 25.38
CA TRP A 185 -0.66 -0.82 25.28
C TRP A 185 -1.52 -0.23 26.40
N SER A 186 -1.31 1.05 26.71
CA SER A 186 -2.17 1.78 27.63
C SER A 186 -3.56 2.00 27.04
N VAL A 187 -4.56 2.14 27.92
CA VAL A 187 -5.96 2.38 27.52
C VAL A 187 -6.11 3.58 26.60
N ARG A 188 -5.41 4.66 26.91
CA ARG A 188 -5.37 5.87 26.09
C ARG A 188 -4.90 5.58 24.66
N ASN A 189 -3.86 4.78 24.48
CA ASN A 189 -3.28 4.57 23.15
C ASN A 189 -4.16 3.71 22.26
N TRP A 190 -4.73 2.62 22.79
CA TRP A 190 -5.62 1.79 21.98
C TRP A 190 -6.95 2.49 21.70
N LEU A 191 -7.49 3.29 22.64
CA LEU A 191 -8.66 4.14 22.37
C LEU A 191 -8.37 5.18 21.29
N THR A 192 -7.21 5.84 21.35
CA THR A 192 -6.81 6.81 20.32
C THR A 192 -6.74 6.15 18.95
N CYS A 193 -6.11 4.97 18.86
CA CYS A 193 -6.06 4.20 17.62
C CYS A 193 -7.47 3.82 17.13
N GLY A 194 -8.31 3.30 18.02
CA GLY A 194 -9.68 2.89 17.71
C GLY A 194 -10.54 4.04 17.20
N VAL A 195 -10.48 5.20 17.86
CA VAL A 195 -11.20 6.42 17.45
C VAL A 195 -10.70 6.92 16.10
N MET A 196 -9.39 6.95 15.86
CA MET A 196 -8.83 7.38 14.57
C MET A 196 -9.28 6.46 13.42
N THR A 197 -9.23 5.14 13.62
CA THR A 197 -9.71 4.19 12.62
C THR A 197 -11.22 4.34 12.41
N ALA A 198 -12.00 4.40 13.50
CA ALA A 198 -13.46 4.54 13.44
C ALA A 198 -13.90 5.83 12.76
N ALA A 199 -13.20 6.95 12.99
CA ALA A 199 -13.51 8.22 12.36
C ALA A 199 -13.43 8.13 10.83
N VAL A 200 -12.41 7.47 10.28
CA VAL A 200 -12.27 7.26 8.83
C VAL A 200 -13.33 6.29 8.32
N VAL A 201 -13.59 5.20 9.04
CA VAL A 201 -14.62 4.22 8.68
C VAL A 201 -16.01 4.88 8.61
N ILE A 202 -16.38 5.64 9.64
CA ILE A 202 -17.67 6.33 9.72
C ILE A 202 -17.75 7.41 8.63
N ALA A 203 -16.72 8.25 8.49
CA ALA A 203 -16.70 9.31 7.49
C ALA A 203 -16.80 8.76 6.06
N ALA A 204 -16.25 7.58 5.79
CA ALA A 204 -16.34 6.94 4.49
C ALA A 204 -17.65 6.15 4.27
N MET A 205 -18.47 5.97 5.32
CA MET A 205 -19.80 5.33 5.23
C MET A 205 -20.95 6.34 5.12
N LEU A 206 -20.70 7.63 5.39
CA LEU A 206 -21.64 8.73 5.24
C LEU A 206 -21.64 9.25 3.80
#